data_AF-A0A803SX83-F1
#
_entry.id   AF-A0A803SX83-F1
#
_cell.length_a   1.000
_cell.length_b   1.000
_cell.length_c   1.000
_cell.angle_alpha   90.00
_cell.angle_beta   90.00
_cell.angle_gamma   90.00
#
_symmetry.space_group_name_H-M   'P 1'
#
loop_
_entity.id
_entity.type
_entity.pdbx_description
1 polymer ?
#
loop_
_entity_poly.entity_id
_entity_poly.type
_entity_poly.pdbx_seq_one_letter_code
_entity_poly.pdbx_strand_id
1 'polypeptide(L)'
;MWVLRVCWVLLGTLAAGSAQLYFEKVRSVTLDICNTSAIIPCRVTNLILHRTNAIFVKWKLQGSEFFSYDGVENKVTRNSTFQSANLLDLSLLPNGTASLILSREEAPPGNYTCDVAESSREGDTIVELIHISTSWFQPTENSFIIATVIVAAVLYFSQSVVVAMRFDMTLSKKIGLFLAELIVIFLAVIGVILLIPAGYESSQQIGLALIVVPAFILVPILHFLFTSVFEKQPLFAIILVFLKAIGYIIAVAGFGLCVLACPPKQGSIMIAGLAIIDIVAAIGLIYLIVIGGSSLRDHQPPRKSFLLTSSHQEMNLEKASELWISEPL
;
A
#
# COMPACT_ATOMS: atom_id res chain seq x y z
N MET A 1 -29.95 -70.03 -47.59
CA MET A 1 -30.91 -69.28 -46.72
C MET A 1 -30.42 -69.04 -45.29
N TRP A 2 -29.13 -69.25 -44.96
CA TRP A 2 -28.58 -69.02 -43.61
C TRP A 2 -27.77 -67.72 -43.45
N VAL A 3 -27.28 -67.14 -44.54
CA VAL A 3 -26.40 -65.96 -44.52
C VAL A 3 -27.19 -64.65 -44.26
N LEU A 4 -28.46 -64.60 -44.67
CA LEU A 4 -29.32 -63.41 -44.51
C LEU A 4 -29.80 -63.18 -43.07
N ARG A 5 -29.82 -64.21 -42.21
CA ARG A 5 -30.20 -64.05 -40.80
C ARG A 5 -29.06 -63.51 -39.93
N VAL A 6 -27.81 -63.79 -40.30
CA VAL A 6 -26.63 -63.31 -39.56
C VAL A 6 -26.40 -61.81 -39.80
N CYS A 7 -26.70 -61.30 -41.00
CA CYS A 7 -26.64 -59.87 -41.28
C CYS A 7 -27.65 -59.04 -40.47
N TRP A 8 -28.82 -59.59 -40.12
CA TRP A 8 -29.83 -58.86 -39.32
C TRP A 8 -29.45 -58.75 -37.85
N VAL A 9 -28.73 -59.75 -37.31
CA VAL A 9 -28.21 -59.71 -35.93
C VAL A 9 -27.05 -58.73 -35.80
N LEU A 10 -26.24 -58.57 -36.85
CA LEU A 10 -25.14 -57.59 -36.88
C LEU A 10 -25.60 -56.14 -37.18
N LEU A 11 -26.79 -55.94 -37.76
CA LEU A 11 -27.34 -54.59 -37.99
C LEU A 11 -28.05 -54.01 -36.76
N GLY A 12 -28.43 -54.84 -35.78
CA GLY A 12 -29.10 -54.40 -34.55
C GLY A 12 -28.19 -53.69 -33.54
N THR A 13 -26.87 -53.71 -33.73
CA THR A 13 -25.90 -53.10 -32.80
C THR A 13 -25.40 -51.73 -33.23
N LEU A 14 -25.86 -51.19 -34.36
CA LEU A 14 -25.39 -49.91 -34.91
C LEU A 14 -26.19 -48.67 -34.47
N ALA A 15 -27.22 -48.84 -33.63
CA ALA A 15 -27.98 -47.73 -33.05
C ALA A 15 -27.64 -47.52 -31.56
N ALA A 16 -26.36 -47.57 -31.20
CA ALA A 16 -25.90 -47.09 -29.91
C ALA A 16 -25.82 -45.56 -29.95
N GLY A 17 -26.88 -44.89 -29.47
CA GLY A 17 -26.84 -43.45 -29.23
C GLY A 17 -25.67 -43.13 -28.30
N SER A 18 -24.92 -42.07 -28.63
CA SER A 18 -23.78 -41.61 -27.83
C SER A 18 -24.21 -41.33 -26.39
N ALA A 19 -23.78 -42.18 -25.45
CA ALA A 19 -24.04 -42.02 -24.02
C ALA A 19 -23.23 -40.88 -23.37
N GLN A 20 -22.42 -40.16 -24.14
CA GLN A 20 -21.51 -39.14 -23.62
C GLN A 20 -22.10 -37.71 -23.70
N LEU A 21 -21.90 -36.95 -22.63
CA LEU A 21 -22.12 -35.51 -22.59
C LEU A 21 -20.89 -34.74 -23.08
N TYR A 22 -21.13 -33.66 -23.81
CA TYR A 22 -20.12 -32.78 -24.36
C TYR A 22 -20.15 -31.43 -23.65
N PHE A 23 -18.97 -30.92 -23.33
CA PHE A 23 -18.80 -29.69 -22.57
C PHE A 23 -18.17 -28.59 -23.42
N GLU A 24 -18.53 -27.35 -23.11
CA GLU A 24 -17.80 -26.19 -23.58
C GLU A 24 -16.40 -26.19 -22.97
N LYS A 25 -15.37 -26.13 -23.81
CA LYS A 25 -13.99 -26.34 -23.38
C LYS A 25 -13.38 -25.05 -22.82
N VAL A 26 -13.35 -24.93 -21.51
CA VAL A 26 -12.59 -23.89 -20.78
C VAL A 26 -11.37 -24.56 -20.16
N ARG A 27 -10.15 -24.06 -20.45
CA ARG A 27 -8.91 -24.68 -19.94
C ARG A 27 -8.58 -24.21 -18.53
N SER A 28 -8.68 -22.91 -18.29
CA SER A 28 -8.27 -22.30 -17.03
C SER A 28 -9.07 -21.04 -16.75
N VAL A 29 -9.23 -20.72 -15.47
CA VAL A 29 -9.79 -19.47 -14.98
C VAL A 29 -8.82 -18.84 -14.00
N THR A 30 -8.63 -17.53 -14.12
CA THR A 30 -7.79 -16.76 -13.22
C THR A 30 -8.62 -16.13 -12.11
N LEU A 31 -8.20 -16.33 -10.87
CA LEU A 31 -8.74 -15.64 -9.70
C LEU A 31 -7.79 -14.52 -9.29
N ASP A 32 -8.27 -13.29 -9.39
CA ASP A 32 -7.52 -12.10 -8.95
C ASP A 32 -7.66 -11.89 -7.43
N ILE A 33 -6.75 -11.12 -6.87
CA ILE A 33 -6.70 -10.77 -5.45
C ILE A 33 -7.89 -9.93 -4.99
N CYS A 34 -8.70 -9.45 -5.93
CA CYS A 34 -9.85 -8.61 -5.68
C CYS A 34 -11.17 -9.37 -5.78
N ASN A 35 -11.14 -10.58 -6.34
CA ASN A 35 -12.34 -11.39 -6.45
C ASN A 35 -12.64 -11.99 -5.07
N THR A 36 -13.83 -11.72 -4.55
CA THR A 36 -14.32 -12.29 -3.29
C THR A 36 -14.75 -13.75 -3.44
N SER A 37 -15.14 -14.13 -4.66
CA SER A 37 -15.55 -15.49 -5.01
C SER A 37 -14.90 -15.95 -6.31
N ALA A 38 -14.66 -17.25 -6.41
CA ALA A 38 -14.23 -17.93 -7.62
C ALA A 38 -15.46 -18.50 -8.34
N ILE A 39 -15.57 -18.21 -9.65
CA ILE A 39 -16.58 -18.79 -10.52
C ILE A 39 -15.87 -19.73 -11.48
N ILE A 40 -16.16 -21.02 -11.37
CA ILE A 40 -15.57 -22.06 -12.22
C ILE A 40 -16.64 -22.49 -13.24
N PRO A 41 -16.48 -22.15 -14.52
CA PRO A 41 -17.50 -22.38 -15.53
C PRO A 41 -17.60 -23.86 -15.86
N CYS A 42 -18.83 -24.34 -16.01
CA CYS A 42 -19.10 -25.66 -16.55
C CYS A 42 -20.40 -25.59 -17.35
N ARG A 43 -20.32 -25.92 -18.64
CA ARG A 43 -21.48 -25.86 -19.53
C ARG A 43 -21.55 -27.08 -20.44
N VAL A 44 -22.66 -27.81 -20.34
CA VAL A 44 -23.01 -28.94 -21.18
C VAL A 44 -23.70 -28.44 -22.45
N THR A 45 -23.30 -28.96 -23.61
CA THR A 45 -23.76 -28.47 -24.93
C THR A 45 -24.82 -29.35 -25.57
N ASN A 46 -24.96 -30.61 -25.13
CA ASN A 46 -25.80 -31.62 -25.75
C ASN A 46 -26.78 -32.29 -24.75
N LEU A 47 -27.37 -31.51 -23.84
CA LEU A 47 -28.51 -31.97 -23.03
C LEU A 47 -29.73 -32.28 -23.90
N ILE A 48 -30.53 -33.27 -23.48
CA ILE A 48 -31.71 -33.73 -24.24
C ILE A 48 -32.99 -33.58 -23.43
N LEU A 49 -32.96 -33.88 -22.13
CA LEU A 49 -34.14 -33.91 -21.27
C LEU A 49 -34.52 -32.52 -20.79
N HIS A 50 -33.54 -31.61 -20.61
CA HIS A 50 -33.74 -30.24 -20.13
C HIS A 50 -34.58 -30.17 -18.84
N ARG A 51 -34.42 -31.15 -17.95
CA ARG A 51 -35.12 -31.20 -16.65
C ARG A 51 -34.10 -31.33 -15.53
N THR A 52 -34.20 -30.46 -14.54
CA THR A 52 -33.34 -30.48 -13.36
C THR A 52 -33.39 -31.81 -12.62
N ASN A 53 -34.57 -32.44 -12.55
CA ASN A 53 -34.76 -33.70 -11.81
C ASN A 53 -34.10 -34.94 -12.45
N ALA A 54 -33.55 -34.80 -13.66
CA ALA A 54 -32.80 -35.85 -14.33
C ALA A 54 -31.28 -35.60 -14.30
N ILE A 55 -30.84 -34.51 -13.66
CA ILE A 55 -29.45 -34.06 -13.67
C ILE A 55 -28.81 -34.28 -12.31
N PHE A 56 -27.59 -34.82 -12.33
CA PHE A 56 -26.69 -34.90 -11.19
C PHE A 56 -25.43 -34.12 -11.52
N VAL A 57 -24.94 -33.34 -10.56
CA VAL A 57 -23.70 -32.59 -10.71
C VAL A 57 -22.76 -32.94 -9.57
N LYS A 58 -21.50 -33.19 -9.88
CA LYS A 58 -20.43 -33.38 -8.91
C LYS A 58 -19.26 -32.49 -9.27
N TRP A 59 -18.70 -31.85 -8.26
CA TRP A 59 -17.46 -31.10 -8.38
C TRP A 59 -16.38 -31.78 -7.54
N LYS A 60 -15.24 -32.02 -8.20
CA LYS A 60 -14.09 -32.68 -7.61
C LYS A 60 -12.88 -31.75 -7.68
N LEU A 61 -12.11 -31.68 -6.60
CA LEU A 61 -10.82 -31.00 -6.55
C LEU A 61 -9.75 -32.08 -6.47
N GLN A 62 -8.85 -32.11 -7.46
CA GLN A 62 -7.79 -33.14 -7.54
C GLN A 62 -8.34 -34.59 -7.44
N GLY A 63 -9.55 -34.81 -7.98
CA GLY A 63 -10.23 -36.12 -7.95
C GLY A 63 -11.08 -36.41 -6.71
N SER A 64 -11.00 -35.60 -5.65
CA SER A 64 -11.84 -35.75 -4.45
C SER A 64 -13.14 -34.94 -4.57
N GLU A 65 -14.30 -35.59 -4.41
CA GLU A 65 -15.60 -34.93 -4.42
C GLU A 65 -15.75 -34.04 -3.18
N PHE A 66 -16.06 -32.76 -3.38
CA PHE A 66 -16.32 -31.82 -2.30
C PHE A 66 -17.70 -31.16 -2.38
N PHE A 67 -18.36 -31.26 -3.53
CA PHE A 67 -19.69 -30.71 -3.76
C PHE A 67 -20.48 -31.63 -4.70
N SER A 68 -21.75 -31.87 -4.38
CA SER A 68 -22.68 -32.53 -5.29
C SER A 68 -24.10 -32.02 -5.17
N TYR A 69 -24.82 -32.08 -6.28
CA TYR A 69 -26.24 -31.77 -6.38
C TYR A 69 -26.99 -32.95 -7.00
N ASP A 70 -28.00 -33.41 -6.28
CA ASP A 70 -28.95 -34.44 -6.72
C ASP A 70 -30.25 -33.76 -7.15
N GLY A 71 -30.54 -33.81 -8.45
CA GLY A 71 -31.77 -33.24 -9.01
C GLY A 71 -33.04 -34.01 -8.63
N VAL A 72 -32.96 -35.31 -8.34
CA VAL A 72 -34.10 -36.15 -7.96
C VAL A 72 -34.56 -35.80 -6.55
N GLU A 73 -33.61 -35.74 -5.61
CA GLU A 73 -33.88 -35.34 -4.22
C GLU A 73 -33.94 -33.81 -4.03
N ASN A 74 -33.54 -33.05 -5.06
CA ASN A 74 -33.30 -31.62 -4.99
C ASN A 74 -32.40 -31.24 -3.78
N LYS A 75 -31.31 -31.98 -3.63
CA LYS A 75 -30.46 -31.94 -2.43
C LYS A 75 -29.04 -31.58 -2.81
N VAL A 76 -28.47 -30.64 -2.05
CA VAL A 76 -27.05 -30.26 -2.17
C VAL A 76 -26.27 -30.88 -1.02
N THR A 77 -25.19 -31.58 -1.36
CA THR A 77 -24.24 -32.14 -0.41
C THR A 77 -22.91 -31.43 -0.55
N ARG A 78 -22.31 -31.04 0.58
CA ARG A 78 -21.05 -30.29 0.64
C ARG A 78 -20.14 -30.90 1.69
N ASN A 79 -18.85 -30.85 1.42
CA ASN A 79 -17.83 -31.18 2.41
C ASN A 79 -17.74 -30.07 3.47
N SER A 80 -17.34 -30.40 4.70
CA SER A 80 -17.23 -29.46 5.82
C SER A 80 -16.23 -28.33 5.57
N THR A 81 -15.23 -28.56 4.71
CA THR A 81 -14.22 -27.57 4.30
C THR A 81 -14.69 -26.62 3.19
N PHE A 82 -15.77 -26.95 2.49
CA PHE A 82 -16.26 -26.23 1.30
C PHE A 82 -17.74 -25.83 1.48
N GLN A 83 -18.05 -25.09 2.55
CA GLN A 83 -19.43 -24.73 2.90
C GLN A 83 -20.01 -23.67 1.95
N SER A 84 -19.18 -22.79 1.41
CA SER A 84 -19.57 -21.75 0.46
C SER A 84 -19.91 -22.29 -0.94
N ALA A 85 -19.50 -23.54 -1.24
CA ALA A 85 -19.66 -24.17 -2.54
C ALA A 85 -21.12 -24.27 -2.97
N ASN A 86 -21.46 -23.66 -4.10
CA ASN A 86 -22.80 -23.71 -4.68
C ASN A 86 -22.75 -23.72 -6.21
N LEU A 87 -23.83 -24.16 -6.84
CA LEU A 87 -24.04 -23.85 -8.25
C LEU A 87 -24.32 -22.35 -8.39
N LEU A 88 -23.77 -21.74 -9.45
CA LEU A 88 -23.93 -20.33 -9.74
C LEU A 88 -25.42 -19.95 -9.86
N ASP A 89 -26.19 -20.78 -10.56
CA ASP A 89 -27.63 -20.63 -10.70
C ASP A 89 -28.28 -21.98 -11.04
N LEU A 90 -29.13 -22.50 -10.15
CA LEU A 90 -29.86 -23.76 -10.37
C LEU A 90 -30.88 -23.66 -11.51
N SER A 91 -31.39 -22.45 -11.81
CA SER A 91 -32.38 -22.26 -12.86
C SER A 91 -31.79 -22.43 -14.27
N LEU A 92 -30.47 -22.30 -14.40
CA LEU A 92 -29.73 -22.47 -15.66
C LEU A 92 -29.25 -23.92 -15.87
N LEU A 93 -29.45 -24.81 -14.90
CA LEU A 93 -29.05 -26.22 -15.00
C LEU A 93 -29.77 -26.96 -16.14
N PRO A 94 -31.09 -26.78 -16.38
CA PRO A 94 -31.79 -27.29 -17.58
C PRO A 94 -31.20 -26.81 -18.91
N ASN A 95 -30.50 -25.67 -18.91
CA ASN A 95 -29.84 -25.08 -20.07
C ASN A 95 -28.37 -25.55 -20.19
N GLY A 96 -27.92 -26.44 -19.31
CA GLY A 96 -26.58 -27.01 -19.32
C GLY A 96 -25.57 -26.29 -18.46
N THR A 97 -25.94 -25.22 -17.75
CA THR A 97 -24.99 -24.48 -16.91
C THR A 97 -24.89 -25.11 -15.53
N ALA A 98 -23.75 -25.74 -15.25
CA ALA A 98 -23.40 -26.37 -13.98
C ALA A 98 -22.21 -25.67 -13.29
N SER A 99 -21.98 -24.39 -13.61
CA SER A 99 -20.89 -23.58 -13.07
C SER A 99 -20.93 -23.52 -11.55
N LEU A 100 -19.75 -23.59 -10.93
CA LEU A 100 -19.58 -23.54 -9.47
C LEU A 100 -19.20 -22.14 -9.02
N ILE A 101 -19.73 -21.73 -7.87
CA ILE A 101 -19.27 -20.57 -7.11
C ILE A 101 -18.70 -21.02 -5.76
N LEU A 102 -17.52 -20.50 -5.41
CA LEU A 102 -16.82 -20.73 -4.15
C LEU A 102 -16.40 -19.38 -3.56
N SER A 103 -16.36 -19.25 -2.23
CA SER A 103 -15.63 -18.14 -1.61
C SER A 103 -14.14 -18.31 -1.90
N ARG A 104 -13.40 -17.20 -1.91
CA ARG A 104 -11.97 -17.24 -2.21
C ARG A 104 -11.17 -18.09 -1.23
N GLU A 105 -11.54 -18.07 0.04
CA GLU A 105 -10.87 -18.81 1.12
C GLU A 105 -11.02 -20.33 0.92
N GLU A 106 -12.11 -20.76 0.30
CA GLU A 106 -12.42 -22.16 0.00
C GLU A 106 -12.11 -22.53 -1.47
N ALA A 107 -11.42 -21.66 -2.22
CA ALA A 107 -11.08 -21.87 -3.63
C ALA A 107 -9.57 -21.98 -3.86
N PRO A 108 -8.90 -23.05 -3.37
CA PRO A 108 -7.47 -23.25 -3.60
C PRO A 108 -7.14 -23.41 -5.10
N PRO A 109 -5.97 -22.94 -5.55
CA PRO A 109 -5.54 -23.18 -6.93
C PRO A 109 -5.38 -24.67 -7.22
N GLY A 110 -5.78 -25.10 -8.41
CA GLY A 110 -5.70 -26.50 -8.82
C GLY A 110 -6.69 -26.90 -9.89
N ASN A 111 -6.74 -28.20 -10.15
CA ASN A 111 -7.62 -28.78 -11.17
C ASN A 111 -8.97 -29.15 -10.58
N TYR A 112 -10.01 -28.48 -11.07
CA TYR A 112 -11.39 -28.74 -10.73
C TYR A 112 -12.06 -29.54 -11.85
N THR A 113 -12.67 -30.66 -11.50
CA THR A 113 -13.43 -31.49 -12.43
C THR A 113 -14.91 -31.26 -12.20
N CYS A 114 -15.61 -30.83 -13.24
CA CYS A 114 -17.06 -30.81 -13.31
C CYS A 114 -17.53 -32.13 -13.93
N ASP A 115 -18.31 -32.89 -13.19
CA ASP A 115 -18.86 -34.18 -13.60
C ASP A 115 -20.38 -34.05 -13.60
N VAL A 116 -21.00 -34.24 -14.76
CA VAL A 116 -22.44 -34.08 -14.96
C VAL A 116 -23.01 -35.36 -15.52
N ALA A 117 -24.13 -35.80 -14.95
CA ALA A 117 -24.93 -36.90 -15.46
C ALA A 117 -26.34 -36.42 -15.78
N GLU A 118 -26.87 -36.80 -16.94
CA GLU A 118 -28.26 -36.63 -17.35
C GLU A 118 -28.86 -38.02 -17.58
N SER A 119 -29.63 -38.53 -16.62
CA SER A 119 -30.14 -39.90 -16.61
C SER A 119 -29.03 -40.95 -16.77
N SER A 120 -28.87 -41.58 -17.94
CA SER A 120 -27.83 -42.59 -18.23
C SER A 120 -26.62 -42.03 -18.98
N ARG A 121 -26.61 -40.72 -19.27
CA ARG A 121 -25.54 -40.06 -20.02
C ARG A 121 -24.64 -39.31 -19.07
N GLU A 122 -23.33 -39.50 -19.21
CA GLU A 122 -22.34 -38.92 -18.31
C GLU A 122 -21.24 -38.22 -19.10
N GLY A 123 -20.56 -37.31 -18.44
CA GLY A 123 -19.30 -36.78 -18.91
C GLY A 123 -18.72 -35.78 -17.93
N ASP A 124 -17.44 -35.47 -18.14
CA ASP A 124 -16.71 -34.57 -17.28
C ASP A 124 -15.86 -33.59 -18.09
N THR A 125 -15.51 -32.48 -17.45
CA THR A 125 -14.53 -31.51 -17.96
C THR A 125 -13.67 -30.99 -16.82
N ILE A 126 -12.41 -30.67 -17.13
CA ILE A 126 -11.44 -30.19 -16.17
C ILE A 126 -11.15 -28.72 -16.46
N VAL A 127 -11.23 -27.90 -15.43
CA VAL A 127 -10.89 -26.48 -15.47
C VAL A 127 -9.85 -26.21 -14.39
N GLU A 128 -8.73 -25.61 -14.79
CA GLU A 128 -7.68 -25.20 -13.86
C GLU A 128 -7.99 -23.84 -13.25
N LEU A 129 -8.04 -23.74 -11.92
CA LEU A 129 -8.13 -22.46 -11.21
C LEU A 129 -6.72 -21.97 -10.87
N ILE A 130 -6.36 -20.81 -11.41
CA ILE A 130 -5.05 -20.19 -11.23
C ILE A 130 -5.21 -18.93 -10.41
N HIS A 131 -4.52 -18.80 -9.28
CA HIS A 131 -4.46 -17.54 -8.55
C HIS A 131 -3.42 -16.66 -9.19
N ILE A 132 -3.80 -15.43 -9.58
CA ILE A 132 -2.86 -14.43 -10.05
C ILE A 132 -2.56 -13.47 -8.90
N SER A 133 -1.29 -13.37 -8.52
CA SER A 133 -0.83 -12.37 -7.56
C SER A 133 -0.45 -11.09 -8.31
N THR A 134 -1.34 -10.10 -8.33
CA THR A 134 -0.98 -8.75 -8.78
C THR A 134 -0.32 -7.99 -7.64
N SER A 135 0.78 -7.28 -7.89
CA SER A 135 1.37 -6.37 -6.90
C SER A 135 0.48 -5.13 -6.72
N TRP A 136 0.51 -4.51 -5.52
CA TRP A 136 -0.15 -3.21 -5.29
C TRP A 136 0.37 -2.14 -6.26
N PHE A 137 1.68 -1.98 -6.35
CA PHE A 137 2.29 -1.00 -7.26
C PHE A 137 3.13 -1.68 -8.31
N GLN A 138 3.34 -0.98 -9.42
CA GLN A 138 4.40 -1.37 -10.35
C GLN A 138 5.77 -1.24 -9.66
N PRO A 139 6.77 -2.07 -10.02
CA PRO A 139 8.12 -1.98 -9.44
C PRO A 139 8.75 -0.57 -9.53
N THR A 140 8.42 0.16 -10.60
CA THR A 140 8.82 1.55 -10.82
C THR A 140 8.20 2.49 -9.79
N GLU A 141 6.89 2.42 -9.60
CA GLU A 141 6.15 3.21 -8.60
C GLU A 141 6.65 2.93 -7.18
N ASN A 142 6.89 1.65 -6.84
CA ASN A 142 7.44 1.28 -5.53
C ASN A 142 8.81 1.93 -5.30
N SER A 143 9.67 1.92 -6.32
CA SER A 143 10.99 2.56 -6.27
C SER A 143 10.88 4.07 -6.05
N PHE A 144 9.91 4.73 -6.67
CA PHE A 144 9.66 6.16 -6.44
C PHE A 144 9.19 6.45 -5.02
N ILE A 145 8.29 5.65 -4.46
CA ILE A 145 7.83 5.81 -3.08
C ILE A 145 9.02 5.71 -2.11
N ILE A 146 9.83 4.66 -2.24
CA ILE A 146 11.03 4.47 -1.40
C ILE A 146 12.02 5.63 -1.56
N ALA A 147 12.30 6.04 -2.79
CA ALA A 147 13.22 7.16 -3.05
C ALA A 147 12.72 8.47 -2.42
N THR A 148 11.41 8.74 -2.52
CA THR A 148 10.77 9.94 -1.97
C THR A 148 10.89 9.95 -0.45
N VAL A 149 10.63 8.81 0.21
CA VAL A 149 10.79 8.69 1.68
C VAL A 149 12.24 8.96 2.13
N ILE A 150 13.23 8.45 1.39
CA ILE A 150 14.65 8.69 1.69
C ILE A 150 14.99 10.17 1.52
N VAL A 151 14.56 10.79 0.41
CA VAL A 151 14.79 12.21 0.13
C VAL A 151 14.15 13.07 1.21
N ALA A 152 12.90 12.79 1.58
CA ALA A 152 12.21 13.44 2.68
C ALA A 152 13.04 13.40 3.96
N ALA A 153 13.46 12.22 4.40
CA ALA A 153 14.23 12.04 5.64
C ALA A 153 15.53 12.87 5.64
N VAL A 154 16.27 12.88 4.53
CA VAL A 154 17.51 13.68 4.40
C VAL A 154 17.21 15.18 4.45
N LEU A 155 16.18 15.64 3.74
CA LEU A 155 15.79 17.05 3.73
C LEU A 155 15.36 17.52 5.12
N TYR A 156 14.57 16.74 5.86
CA TYR A 156 14.15 17.10 7.22
C TYR A 156 15.33 17.14 8.18
N PHE A 157 16.20 16.13 8.15
CA PHE A 157 17.39 16.11 9.00
C PHE A 157 18.29 17.31 8.77
N SER A 158 18.51 17.65 7.50
CA SER A 158 19.32 18.82 7.15
C SER A 158 18.69 20.13 7.63
N GLN A 159 17.36 20.28 7.55
CA GLN A 159 16.67 21.46 8.09
C GLN A 159 16.83 21.56 9.61
N SER A 160 16.59 20.46 10.33
CA SER A 160 16.72 20.41 11.79
C SER A 160 18.14 20.78 12.23
N VAL A 161 19.16 20.23 11.56
CA VAL A 161 20.57 20.52 11.86
C VAL A 161 20.93 21.97 11.59
N VAL A 162 20.55 22.52 10.43
CA VAL A 162 20.81 23.94 10.09
C VAL A 162 20.19 24.84 11.14
N VAL A 163 18.93 24.59 11.52
CA VAL A 163 18.25 25.43 12.49
C VAL A 163 18.88 25.30 13.89
N ALA A 164 19.20 24.08 14.34
CA ALA A 164 19.80 23.85 15.66
C ALA A 164 21.22 24.43 15.80
N MET A 165 21.99 24.49 14.71
CA MET A 165 23.34 25.05 14.68
C MET A 165 23.35 26.57 14.53
N ARG A 166 22.43 27.14 13.75
CA ARG A 166 22.44 28.57 13.39
C ARG A 166 21.62 29.46 14.32
N PHE A 167 20.61 28.91 14.97
CA PHE A 167 19.69 29.71 15.80
C PHE A 167 19.77 29.28 17.27
N ASP A 168 19.77 30.27 18.15
CA ASP A 168 19.74 30.06 19.60
C ASP A 168 18.37 29.55 20.03
N MET A 169 18.21 28.23 19.98
CA MET A 169 17.06 27.52 20.54
C MET A 169 17.36 27.02 21.95
N THR A 170 16.33 26.99 22.80
CA THR A 170 16.44 26.33 24.10
C THR A 170 16.74 24.83 23.91
N LEU A 171 17.53 24.26 24.81
CA LEU A 171 17.93 22.86 24.76
C LEU A 171 16.71 21.91 24.73
N SER A 172 15.62 22.27 25.43
CA SER A 172 14.34 21.55 25.39
C SER A 172 13.71 21.50 23.99
N LYS A 173 13.75 22.61 23.24
CA LYS A 173 13.21 22.69 21.88
C LYS A 173 14.06 21.89 20.90
N LYS A 174 15.39 21.92 21.06
CA LYS A 174 16.32 21.11 20.25
C LYS A 174 16.05 19.61 20.44
N ILE A 175 15.96 19.15 21.68
CA ILE A 175 15.65 17.74 21.98
C ILE A 175 14.29 17.34 21.41
N GLY A 176 13.25 18.17 21.58
CA GLY A 176 11.92 17.88 21.05
C GLY A 176 11.89 17.71 19.53
N LEU A 177 12.62 18.56 18.80
CA LEU A 177 12.72 18.49 17.35
C LEU A 177 13.38 17.19 16.88
N PHE A 178 14.54 16.84 17.44
CA PHE A 178 15.25 15.60 17.10
C PHE A 178 14.47 14.35 17.50
N LEU A 179 13.75 14.37 18.63
CA LEU A 179 12.94 13.26 19.07
C LEU A 179 11.75 13.01 18.13
N ALA A 180 11.05 14.06 17.72
CA ALA A 180 9.95 13.96 16.76
C ALA A 180 10.45 13.41 15.41
N GLU A 181 11.63 13.86 14.97
CA GLU A 181 12.24 13.41 13.74
C GLU A 181 12.65 11.93 13.79
N LEU A 182 13.27 11.50 14.89
CA LEU A 182 13.65 10.10 15.08
C LEU A 182 12.44 9.17 15.04
N ILE A 183 11.31 9.58 15.61
CA ILE A 183 10.05 8.83 15.55
C ILE A 183 9.58 8.69 14.10
N VAL A 184 9.59 9.76 13.32
CA VAL A 184 9.16 9.71 11.90
C VAL A 184 10.09 8.79 11.09
N ILE A 185 11.40 8.88 11.28
CA ILE A 185 12.37 8.02 10.60
C ILE A 185 12.16 6.55 10.97
N PHE A 186 11.96 6.25 12.26
CA PHE A 186 11.72 4.88 12.72
C PHE A 186 10.47 4.27 12.07
N LEU A 187 9.36 5.03 12.04
CA LEU A 187 8.13 4.58 11.38
C LEU A 187 8.31 4.41 9.87
N ALA A 188 9.04 5.33 9.23
CA ALA A 188 9.33 5.25 7.79
C ALA A 188 10.20 4.03 7.44
N VAL A 189 11.19 3.68 8.26
CA VAL A 189 12.02 2.48 8.06
C VAL A 189 11.18 1.21 8.13
N ILE A 190 10.31 1.08 9.14
CA ILE A 190 9.37 -0.04 9.23
C ILE A 190 8.45 -0.06 8.01
N GLY A 191 7.94 1.11 7.61
CA GLY A 191 7.07 1.26 6.45
C GLY A 191 7.74 0.77 5.15
N VAL A 192 8.99 1.15 4.92
CA VAL A 192 9.78 0.70 3.75
C VAL A 192 10.01 -0.80 3.80
N ILE A 193 10.38 -1.38 4.96
CA ILE A 193 10.58 -2.83 5.11
C ILE A 193 9.32 -3.61 4.74
N LEU A 194 8.15 -3.14 5.17
CA LEU A 194 6.85 -3.75 4.85
C LEU A 194 6.44 -3.59 3.38
N LEU A 195 7.07 -2.68 2.63
CA LEU A 195 6.79 -2.41 1.23
C LEU A 195 7.65 -3.25 0.26
N ILE A 196 8.70 -3.91 0.76
CA ILE A 196 9.61 -4.76 -0.02
C ILE A 196 8.95 -6.07 -0.52
N PRO A 197 8.15 -6.80 0.28
CA PRO A 197 7.54 -8.05 -0.17
C PRO A 197 6.69 -7.82 -1.43
N ALA A 198 6.93 -8.61 -2.48
CA ALA A 198 6.17 -8.55 -3.71
C ALA A 198 4.88 -9.37 -3.59
N GLY A 199 3.78 -8.75 -3.16
CA GLY A 199 2.46 -9.39 -3.13
C GLY A 199 1.40 -8.53 -2.46
N TYR A 200 0.14 -8.67 -2.85
CA TYR A 200 -0.97 -7.94 -2.22
C TYR A 200 -1.31 -8.58 -0.87
N GLU A 201 -0.67 -8.08 0.18
CA GLU A 201 -0.91 -8.46 1.57
C GLU A 201 -1.28 -7.24 2.42
N SER A 202 -1.95 -7.48 3.55
CA SER A 202 -2.26 -6.43 4.53
C SER A 202 -1.01 -5.72 5.07
N SER A 203 0.14 -6.38 5.01
CA SER A 203 1.46 -5.83 5.37
C SER A 203 1.83 -4.60 4.53
N GLN A 204 1.56 -4.61 3.22
CA GLN A 204 1.88 -3.49 2.32
C GLN A 204 1.02 -2.25 2.63
N GLN A 205 -0.27 -2.46 2.91
CA GLN A 205 -1.17 -1.37 3.31
C GLN A 205 -0.69 -0.70 4.60
N ILE A 206 -0.26 -1.49 5.58
CA ILE A 206 0.32 -0.99 6.82
C ILE A 206 1.62 -0.22 6.53
N GLY A 207 2.47 -0.74 5.64
CA GLY A 207 3.71 -0.08 5.22
C GLY A 207 3.46 1.32 4.65
N LEU A 208 2.48 1.45 3.76
CA LEU A 208 2.07 2.75 3.18
C LEU A 208 1.48 3.69 4.22
N ALA A 209 0.64 3.17 5.13
CA ALA A 209 0.08 3.98 6.21
C ALA A 209 1.18 4.54 7.12
N LEU A 210 2.19 3.73 7.43
CA LEU A 210 3.37 4.13 8.23
C LEU A 210 4.26 5.17 7.53
N ILE A 211 4.16 5.30 6.21
CA ILE A 211 4.85 6.35 5.46
C ILE A 211 4.03 7.65 5.44
N VAL A 212 2.74 7.55 5.10
CA VAL A 212 1.90 8.73 4.84
C VAL A 212 1.41 9.38 6.14
N VAL A 213 1.00 8.60 7.15
CA VAL A 213 0.41 9.14 8.39
C VAL A 213 1.41 9.99 9.19
N PRO A 214 2.67 9.55 9.40
CA PRO A 214 3.64 10.36 10.14
C PRO A 214 4.04 11.66 9.42
N ALA A 215 3.78 11.77 8.10
CA ALA A 215 4.03 13.01 7.37
C ALA A 215 3.18 14.19 7.89
N PHE A 216 2.08 13.92 8.61
CA PHE A 216 1.33 14.95 9.33
C PHE A 216 2.20 15.71 10.33
N ILE A 217 3.09 15.01 11.04
CA ILE A 217 3.98 15.59 12.06
C ILE A 217 4.99 16.56 11.41
N LEU A 218 5.33 16.34 10.13
CA LEU A 218 6.29 17.17 9.40
C LEU A 218 5.75 18.56 9.06
N VAL A 219 4.43 18.73 8.95
CA VAL A 219 3.79 20.02 8.65
C VAL A 219 3.98 21.05 9.78
N PRO A 220 3.61 20.77 11.05
CA PRO A 220 3.82 21.71 12.15
C PRO A 220 5.31 21.91 12.47
N ILE A 221 6.16 20.91 12.22
CA ILE A 221 7.62 21.08 12.35
C ILE A 221 8.12 22.20 11.43
N LEU A 222 7.71 22.22 10.16
CA LEU A 222 8.15 23.28 9.24
C LEU A 222 7.68 24.67 9.70
N HIS A 223 6.45 24.76 10.22
CA HIS A 223 5.94 26.00 10.79
C HIS A 223 6.77 26.45 12.01
N PHE A 224 7.11 25.52 12.89
CA PHE A 224 7.95 25.78 14.07
C PHE A 224 9.37 26.23 13.71
N LEU A 225 9.96 25.66 12.65
CA LEU A 225 11.26 26.11 12.16
C LEU A 225 11.21 27.56 11.70
N PHE A 226 10.18 27.96 10.95
CA PHE A 226 10.04 29.35 10.50
C PHE A 226 9.76 30.34 11.63
N THR A 227 8.93 29.99 12.63
CA THR A 227 8.71 30.88 13.79
C THR A 227 9.96 31.06 14.64
N SER A 228 10.84 30.06 14.69
CA SER A 228 12.08 30.14 15.47
C SER A 228 13.15 31.01 14.82
N VAL A 229 13.04 31.24 13.51
CA VAL A 229 14.00 32.02 12.71
C VAL A 229 13.55 33.48 12.52
N PHE A 230 12.24 33.72 12.41
CA PHE A 230 11.69 35.04 12.07
C PHE A 230 10.76 35.57 13.17
N GLU A 231 11.09 36.76 13.71
CA GLU A 231 10.19 37.50 14.62
C GLU A 231 8.85 37.86 13.97
N LYS A 232 8.86 38.14 12.66
CA LYS A 232 7.66 38.28 11.82
C LYS A 232 7.77 37.33 10.65
N GLN A 233 6.81 36.41 10.52
CA GLN A 233 6.84 35.43 9.45
C GLN A 233 6.76 36.13 8.08
N PRO A 234 7.73 35.91 7.17
CA PRO A 234 7.62 36.41 5.82
C PRO A 234 6.44 35.71 5.13
N LEU A 235 5.72 36.45 4.28
CA LEU A 235 4.56 35.94 3.53
C LEU A 235 4.91 34.66 2.74
N PHE A 236 6.15 34.55 2.28
CA PHE A 236 6.71 33.36 1.63
C PHE A 236 6.70 32.10 2.53
N ALA A 237 7.06 32.21 3.82
CA ALA A 237 7.05 31.07 4.74
C ALA A 237 5.63 30.54 4.98
N ILE A 238 4.65 31.46 5.07
CA ILE A 238 3.23 31.10 5.20
C ILE A 238 2.75 30.34 3.96
N ILE A 239 3.14 30.79 2.75
CA ILE A 239 2.83 30.09 1.50
C ILE A 239 3.41 28.68 1.48
N LEU A 240 4.67 28.49 1.92
CA LEU A 240 5.30 27.16 1.96
C LEU A 240 4.58 26.21 2.92
N VAL A 241 4.19 26.68 4.11
CA VAL A 241 3.42 25.86 5.07
C VAL A 241 2.08 25.45 4.47
N PHE A 242 1.38 26.36 3.78
CA PHE A 242 0.11 26.05 3.13
C PHE A 242 0.28 25.05 1.97
N LEU A 243 1.31 25.23 1.12
CA LEU A 243 1.60 24.32 0.02
C LEU A 243 1.96 22.91 0.52
N LYS A 244 2.68 22.82 1.64
CA LYS A 244 2.98 21.56 2.30
C LYS A 244 1.73 20.86 2.83
N ALA A 245 0.81 21.61 3.43
CA ALA A 245 -0.47 21.07 3.89
C ALA A 245 -1.31 20.54 2.72
N ILE A 246 -1.33 21.23 1.57
CA ILE A 246 -1.97 20.73 0.34
C ILE A 246 -1.31 19.43 -0.12
N GLY A 247 0.02 19.37 -0.20
CA GLY A 247 0.75 18.16 -0.56
C GLY A 247 0.39 16.97 0.33
N TYR A 248 0.26 17.20 1.65
CA TYR A 248 -0.20 16.20 2.60
C TYR A 248 -1.64 15.74 2.35
N ILE A 249 -2.59 16.66 2.10
CA ILE A 249 -3.98 16.30 1.79
C ILE A 249 -4.04 15.42 0.53
N ILE A 250 -3.25 15.76 -0.51
CA ILE A 250 -3.16 14.97 -1.74
C ILE A 250 -2.58 13.58 -1.45
N ALA A 251 -1.53 13.48 -0.63
CA ALA A 251 -0.92 12.21 -0.26
C ALA A 251 -1.89 11.30 0.51
N VAL A 252 -2.63 11.84 1.48
CA VAL A 252 -3.65 11.11 2.25
C VAL A 252 -4.83 10.69 1.38
N ALA A 253 -5.31 11.58 0.51
CA ALA A 253 -6.38 11.25 -0.44
C ALA A 253 -5.93 10.15 -1.40
N GLY A 254 -4.71 10.23 -1.94
CA GLY A 254 -4.10 9.20 -2.76
C GLY A 254 -3.98 7.87 -2.03
N PHE A 255 -3.54 7.87 -0.77
CA PHE A 255 -3.51 6.69 0.08
C PHE A 255 -4.90 6.08 0.26
N GLY A 256 -5.92 6.89 0.57
CA GLY A 256 -7.30 6.43 0.70
C GLY A 256 -7.82 5.77 -0.57
N LEU A 257 -7.52 6.34 -1.73
CA LEU A 257 -7.88 5.75 -3.04
C LEU A 257 -7.14 4.43 -3.30
N CYS A 258 -5.90 4.29 -2.83
CA CYS A 258 -5.16 3.03 -2.91
C CYS A 258 -5.74 1.95 -1.99
N VAL A 259 -6.24 2.31 -0.80
CA VAL A 259 -6.87 1.35 0.13
C VAL A 259 -8.25 0.90 -0.32
N LEU A 260 -9.02 1.79 -0.94
CA LEU A 260 -10.39 1.52 -1.33
C LEU A 260 -10.51 0.77 -2.67
N ALA A 261 -9.51 0.88 -3.55
CA ALA A 261 -9.52 0.24 -4.85
C ALA A 261 -8.70 -1.06 -4.83
N CYS A 262 -9.32 -2.16 -5.26
CA CYS A 262 -8.62 -3.41 -5.54
C CYS A 262 -8.74 -3.71 -7.06
N PRO A 263 -7.64 -3.75 -7.83
CA PRO A 263 -6.27 -3.37 -7.46
C PRO A 263 -6.09 -1.84 -7.46
N PRO A 264 -5.14 -1.29 -6.68
CA PRO A 264 -4.93 0.15 -6.58
C PRO A 264 -4.36 0.71 -7.89
N LYS A 265 -5.20 1.41 -8.66
CA LYS A 265 -4.81 2.00 -9.96
C LYS A 265 -4.25 3.43 -9.87
N GLN A 266 -4.28 4.05 -8.69
CA GLN A 266 -4.04 5.50 -8.51
C GLN A 266 -2.88 5.83 -7.56
N GLY A 267 -1.86 4.96 -7.52
CA GLY A 267 -0.63 5.21 -6.73
C GLY A 267 0.08 6.53 -7.07
N SER A 268 -0.02 6.96 -8.32
CA SER A 268 0.54 8.22 -8.81
C SER A 268 0.06 9.46 -8.05
N ILE A 269 -1.19 9.48 -7.55
CA ILE A 269 -1.73 10.60 -6.77
C ILE A 269 -1.00 10.72 -5.43
N MET A 270 -0.80 9.59 -4.75
CA MET A 270 -0.06 9.54 -3.49
C MET A 270 1.39 9.97 -3.69
N ILE A 271 2.05 9.46 -4.74
CA ILE A 271 3.44 9.82 -5.08
C ILE A 271 3.55 11.32 -5.38
N ALA A 272 2.60 11.90 -6.12
CA ALA A 272 2.58 13.33 -6.40
C ALA A 272 2.47 14.18 -5.13
N GLY A 273 1.61 13.77 -4.18
CA GLY A 273 1.46 14.44 -2.89
C GLY A 273 2.76 14.42 -2.07
N LEU A 274 3.43 13.27 -2.01
CA LEU A 274 4.73 13.13 -1.33
C LEU A 274 5.83 13.96 -2.01
N ALA A 275 5.87 13.97 -3.34
CA ALA A 275 6.84 14.78 -4.09
C ALA A 275 6.65 16.29 -3.85
N ILE A 276 5.40 16.78 -3.73
CA ILE A 276 5.13 18.19 -3.39
C ILE A 276 5.69 18.53 -2.01
N ILE A 277 5.51 17.64 -1.02
CA ILE A 277 6.06 17.82 0.33
C ILE A 277 7.58 17.96 0.28
N ASP A 278 8.26 17.11 -0.49
CA ASP A 278 9.72 17.12 -0.63
C ASP A 278 10.24 18.36 -1.34
N ILE A 279 9.57 18.80 -2.41
CA ILE A 279 9.92 20.05 -3.11
C ILE A 279 9.81 21.24 -2.15
N VAL A 280 8.74 21.31 -1.36
CA VAL A 280 8.57 22.37 -0.36
C VAL A 280 9.66 22.31 0.71
N ALA A 281 10.04 21.10 1.16
CA ALA A 281 11.14 20.93 2.10
C ALA A 281 12.49 21.36 1.50
N ALA A 282 12.77 21.02 0.24
CA ALA A 282 13.99 21.46 -0.44
C ALA A 282 14.06 22.99 -0.55
N ILE A 283 12.97 23.65 -0.96
CA ILE A 283 12.89 25.11 -1.03
C ILE A 283 13.08 25.74 0.35
N GLY A 284 12.43 25.19 1.39
CA GLY A 284 12.59 25.65 2.77
C GLY A 284 14.03 25.55 3.27
N LEU A 285 14.72 24.45 2.94
CA LEU A 285 16.13 24.24 3.29
C LEU A 285 17.04 25.28 2.61
N ILE A 286 16.88 25.47 1.29
CA ILE A 286 17.66 26.46 0.54
C ILE A 286 17.48 27.85 1.15
N TYR A 287 16.24 28.21 1.48
CA TYR A 287 15.94 29.50 2.09
C TYR A 287 16.60 29.68 3.46
N LEU A 288 16.56 28.65 4.32
CA LEU A 288 17.23 28.64 5.62
C LEU A 288 18.76 28.77 5.48
N ILE A 289 19.36 28.11 4.50
CA ILE A 289 20.80 28.19 4.23
C ILE A 289 21.20 29.59 3.75
N VAL A 290 20.44 30.17 2.82
CA VAL A 290 20.76 31.48 2.23
C VAL A 290 20.67 32.60 3.27
N ILE A 291 19.57 32.66 4.03
CA ILE A 291 19.36 33.70 5.05
C ILE A 291 20.22 33.45 6.29
N GLY A 292 20.34 32.20 6.72
CA GLY A 292 21.24 31.83 7.81
C GLY A 292 22.72 32.06 7.48
N GLY A 293 23.09 32.02 6.21
CA GLY A 293 24.45 32.30 5.73
C GLY A 293 24.86 33.78 5.83
N SER A 294 23.90 34.71 5.67
CA SER A 294 24.19 36.15 5.80
C SER A 294 24.48 36.60 7.24
N SER A 295 23.92 35.94 8.25
CA SER A 295 24.11 36.31 9.67
C SER A 295 25.54 36.03 10.18
N LEU A 296 26.27 35.07 9.58
CA LEU A 296 27.62 34.70 10.01
C LEU A 296 28.70 35.73 9.65
N ARG A 297 28.40 36.69 8.76
CA ARG A 297 29.36 37.68 8.28
C ARG A 297 29.53 38.88 9.21
N ASP A 298 28.64 39.07 10.18
CA ASP A 298 28.68 40.24 11.06
C ASP A 298 29.28 39.96 12.44
N HIS A 299 29.75 38.74 12.72
CA HIS A 299 30.35 38.36 14.02
C HIS A 299 31.83 37.99 13.89
N GLN A 300 32.58 38.77 13.12
CA GLN A 300 34.04 38.72 13.20
C GLN A 300 34.50 39.78 14.22
N PRO A 301 34.97 39.40 15.43
CA PRO A 301 35.42 40.39 16.40
C PRO A 301 36.68 41.09 15.85
N PRO A 302 36.86 42.40 16.11
CA PRO A 302 38.04 43.11 15.63
C PRO A 302 39.29 42.52 16.29
N ARG A 303 40.24 42.07 15.47
CA ARG A 303 41.59 41.74 15.94
C ARG A 303 42.19 43.00 16.58
N LYS A 304 42.28 43.02 17.92
CA LYS A 304 43.21 43.91 18.60
C LYS A 304 44.62 43.35 18.44
N SER A 305 45.40 43.96 17.56
CA SER A 305 46.85 43.80 17.48
C SER A 305 47.49 45.17 17.67
N PHE A 306 48.00 45.45 18.88
CA PHE A 306 49.02 46.47 19.22
C PHE A 306 49.11 46.52 20.75
N LEU A 307 50.23 46.56 21.46
CA LEU A 307 51.65 46.27 21.24
C LEU A 307 52.24 46.18 22.68
N LEU A 308 53.24 45.34 22.86
CA LEU A 308 54.00 45.19 24.10
C LEU A 308 55.03 46.32 24.30
N THR A 309 55.40 46.52 25.58
CA THR A 309 56.72 46.87 26.15
C THR A 309 57.05 48.29 26.65
N SER A 310 57.73 48.28 27.82
CA SER A 310 58.73 49.22 28.36
C SER A 310 58.19 50.43 29.15
N SER A 311 58.15 50.44 30.49
CA SER A 311 59.19 50.48 31.56
C SER A 311 59.68 51.90 31.91
N HIS A 312 59.86 52.14 33.22
CA HIS A 312 60.31 53.36 33.94
C HIS A 312 59.27 54.46 34.16
N GLN A 313 59.18 55.21 35.27
CA GLN A 313 59.68 55.22 36.66
C GLN A 313 59.27 56.62 37.21
N GLU A 314 59.18 56.78 38.53
CA GLU A 314 58.98 58.05 39.27
C GLU A 314 57.55 58.65 39.23
N MET A 315 56.96 59.22 40.29
CA MET A 315 57.46 59.63 41.60
C MET A 315 56.30 60.22 42.44
N ASN A 316 56.29 59.89 43.74
CA ASN A 316 55.89 60.70 44.92
C ASN A 316 54.46 61.27 45.08
N LEU A 317 53.84 60.93 46.22
CA LEU A 317 53.60 61.82 47.37
C LEU A 317 52.60 62.95 47.07
N GLU A 318 51.35 62.74 47.47
CA GLU A 318 50.69 63.77 48.27
C GLU A 318 49.67 63.13 49.22
N LYS A 319 50.17 62.88 50.44
CA LYS A 319 49.36 62.79 51.65
C LYS A 319 49.65 64.09 52.40
N ALA A 320 48.78 65.07 52.22
CA ALA A 320 48.61 66.21 53.13
C ALA A 320 47.10 66.29 53.36
N SER A 321 46.56 65.84 54.49
CA SER A 321 46.51 66.54 55.78
C SER A 321 46.01 67.97 55.67
N GLU A 322 45.06 68.31 56.55
CA GLU A 322 44.47 69.64 56.79
C GLU A 322 43.25 69.94 55.90
N LEU A 323 42.13 70.49 56.35
CA LEU A 323 41.72 71.05 57.65
C LEU A 323 40.18 71.27 57.52
N TRP A 324 39.40 70.81 58.50
CA TRP A 324 38.28 71.53 59.17
C TRP A 324 36.90 71.80 58.52
N ILE A 325 35.90 71.65 59.41
CA ILE A 325 34.71 72.51 59.66
C ILE A 325 33.55 72.29 58.68
N SER A 326 32.52 71.52 59.08
CA SER A 326 31.31 71.98 59.81
C SER A 326 30.58 73.09 59.02
N GLU A 327 29.26 73.03 58.82
CA GLU A 327 28.21 73.17 59.84
C GLU A 327 26.84 73.24 59.07
N PRO A 328 25.68 73.61 59.67
CA PRO A 328 24.54 72.70 59.79
C PRO A 328 23.23 73.22 59.15
N LEU A 329 22.20 72.37 59.04
CA LEU A 329 20.95 72.38 59.83
C LEU A 329 19.96 71.36 59.23
#